data_AF-A0A8V5FKM0-F1
#
_entry.id   AF-A0A8V5FKM0-F1
#
_cell.length_a   1.000
_cell.length_b   1.000
_cell.length_c   1.000
_cell.angle_alpha   90.00
_cell.angle_beta   90.00
_cell.angle_gamma   90.00
#
_symmetry.space_group_name_H-M   'P 1'
#
loop_
_entity.id
_entity.type
_entity.pdbx_description
1 polymer ?
#
loop_
_entity_poly.entity_id
_entity_poly.type
_entity_poly.pdbx_seq_one_letter_code
_entity_poly.pdbx_strand_id
1 'polypeptide(L)'
;MSRVSVNTHKKVASTGLAACEKDEKESVVKRTMTLIEKKGCHDTVYMNAAKIFQGIHTEKAKDRMLVRYVGDSAPPVLAFKDVYSQRLSYELAFNALKYQDLLEEMLLDSCIYPCHLIPDELTSLLVVMLYDLQDRKFQAREISDEDEPVLVNMFFCSFKTKLAAALARYRIKHDAPSIEYVLPETIRKQHQRASALPLCVWINTFKISPEDVFRDLKEKGFAKVESVSDLDHYTYGVDQHCGDVLVFPSSLREELLNLDLFADSKLLLQDKSRSLAVHAAQAQLNSGDDIIVAHVDSHLTIAHLSVLTNHSMSTIFVCGVKSSEKEAELRNFFSHMECTSRF
;
A
#
# COMPACT_ATOMS: atom_id res chain seq x y z
N MET A 1 -27.94 55.22 -31.89
CA MET A 1 -27.08 56.38 -32.21
C MET A 1 -25.67 56.01 -31.79
N SER A 2 -24.83 55.56 -32.73
CA SER A 2 -23.73 56.36 -33.34
C SER A 2 -22.70 56.74 -32.27
N ARG A 3 -21.41 56.37 -32.29
CA ARG A 3 -20.45 56.24 -33.39
C ARG A 3 -19.18 55.54 -32.90
N VAL A 4 -18.49 54.91 -33.85
CA VAL A 4 -17.09 54.50 -33.86
C VAL A 4 -16.17 55.73 -33.79
N SER A 5 -15.02 55.64 -33.11
CA SER A 5 -13.78 56.22 -33.66
C SER A 5 -12.53 55.54 -33.08
N VAL A 6 -11.69 55.11 -34.01
CA VAL A 6 -10.32 54.59 -33.85
C VAL A 6 -9.38 55.79 -33.85
N ASN A 7 -8.33 55.81 -33.01
CA ASN A 7 -7.02 56.20 -33.53
C ASN A 7 -5.83 55.66 -32.71
N THR A 8 -4.86 55.20 -33.47
CA THR A 8 -3.56 54.60 -33.16
C THR A 8 -2.46 55.65 -33.04
N HIS A 9 -1.40 55.36 -32.24
CA HIS A 9 0.04 55.44 -32.58
C HIS A 9 0.90 55.23 -31.30
N LYS A 10 1.72 54.17 -31.21
CA LYS A 10 3.20 54.11 -31.45
C LYS A 10 3.99 55.23 -30.73
N LYS A 11 5.11 55.04 -30.03
CA LYS A 11 6.16 53.99 -30.01
C LYS A 11 7.12 54.27 -28.82
N VAL A 12 7.75 53.19 -28.31
CA VAL A 12 9.19 53.03 -27.94
C VAL A 12 9.78 53.72 -26.68
N ALA A 13 10.24 52.84 -25.75
CA ALA A 13 11.54 52.74 -25.02
C ALA A 13 12.13 53.99 -24.35
N SER A 14 12.87 53.97 -23.23
CA SER A 14 13.64 52.95 -22.49
C SER A 14 14.07 53.58 -21.15
N THR A 15 14.65 52.78 -20.24
CA THR A 15 15.60 53.15 -19.15
C THR A 15 15.07 54.09 -18.06
N GLY A 16 15.17 53.86 -16.75
CA GLY A 16 15.98 52.95 -15.94
C GLY A 16 16.24 53.67 -14.60
N LEU A 17 16.21 52.90 -13.50
CA LEU A 17 16.58 53.25 -12.11
C LEU A 17 15.67 54.23 -11.33
N ALA A 18 14.95 53.70 -10.33
CA ALA A 18 15.22 54.01 -8.92
C ALA A 18 14.41 53.09 -7.98
N ALA A 19 15.15 52.53 -7.01
CA ALA A 19 14.79 51.82 -5.79
C ALA A 19 13.32 51.82 -5.32
N CYS A 20 12.76 50.63 -5.11
CA CYS A 20 11.64 50.36 -4.20
C CYS A 20 12.17 49.57 -3.00
N GLU A 21 12.06 50.14 -1.80
CA GLU A 21 11.93 49.34 -0.59
C GLU A 21 10.46 49.28 -0.17
N LYS A 22 9.99 48.03 -0.12
CA LYS A 22 9.08 47.39 0.85
C LYS A 22 7.71 48.03 1.10
N ASP A 23 6.70 47.32 0.60
CA ASP A 23 5.49 47.07 1.37
C ASP A 23 5.10 45.59 1.24
N GLU A 24 4.89 44.98 2.40
CA GLU A 24 4.50 43.59 2.61
C GLU A 24 3.09 43.33 2.05
N LYS A 25 2.94 42.31 1.20
CA LYS A 25 1.68 41.58 1.06
C LYS A 25 1.89 40.18 0.50
N GLU A 26 1.64 39.21 1.40
CA GLU A 26 0.84 38.02 1.12
C GLU A 26 1.35 37.08 0.03
N SER A 27 2.34 36.24 0.38
CA SER A 27 2.63 35.04 -0.40
C SER A 27 1.78 33.87 0.10
N VAL A 28 0.72 33.59 -0.64
CA VAL A 28 0.05 32.29 -0.65
C VAL A 28 1.12 31.24 -0.96
N VAL A 29 1.53 30.52 0.07
CA VAL A 29 2.46 29.40 -0.03
C VAL A 29 1.75 28.26 -0.78
N LYS A 30 1.80 28.32 -2.11
CA LYS A 30 1.74 27.11 -2.93
C LYS A 30 3.00 26.31 -2.63
N ARG A 31 2.92 25.45 -1.61
CA ARG A 31 3.94 24.43 -1.36
C ARG A 31 3.79 23.38 -2.45
N THR A 32 4.68 23.51 -3.43
CA THR A 32 4.90 22.58 -4.52
C THR A 32 5.19 21.19 -3.96
N MET A 33 4.48 20.20 -4.51
CA MET A 33 4.60 18.78 -4.25
C MET A 33 6.05 18.31 -4.36
N THR A 34 6.58 17.72 -3.30
CA THR A 34 7.52 16.61 -3.45
C THR A 34 6.66 15.37 -3.65
N LEU A 35 6.47 14.99 -4.92
CA LEU A 35 6.33 13.57 -5.24
C LEU A 35 7.47 12.88 -4.51
N ILE A 36 7.16 11.99 -3.57
CA ILE A 36 8.14 11.06 -3.03
C ILE A 36 8.63 10.29 -4.25
N GLU A 37 9.78 10.69 -4.78
CA GLU A 37 10.54 9.90 -5.75
C GLU A 37 10.64 8.51 -5.12
N LYS A 38 10.21 7.46 -5.86
CA LYS A 38 10.40 6.07 -5.44
C LYS A 38 11.90 5.79 -5.33
N LYS A 39 12.51 6.21 -4.21
CA LYS A 39 13.83 5.77 -3.77
C LYS A 39 13.75 4.24 -3.71
N GLY A 40 14.72 3.57 -4.35
CA GLY A 40 14.75 2.11 -4.43
C GLY A 40 14.56 1.47 -3.06
N CYS A 41 13.90 0.32 -3.02
CA CYS A 41 13.67 -0.39 -1.76
C CYS A 41 15.01 -0.79 -1.12
N HIS A 42 15.05 -0.93 0.21
CA HIS A 42 16.23 -1.49 0.88
C HIS A 42 16.44 -2.95 0.47
N ASP A 43 17.68 -3.41 0.50
CA ASP A 43 18.10 -4.74 0.06
C ASP A 43 17.39 -5.89 0.78
N THR A 44 17.10 -5.72 2.07
CA THR A 44 16.29 -6.67 2.86
C THR A 44 14.86 -6.85 2.35
N VAL A 45 14.28 -5.82 1.72
CA VAL A 45 12.92 -5.87 1.14
C VAL A 45 12.91 -6.77 -0.09
N TYR A 46 13.92 -6.67 -0.96
CA TYR A 46 14.02 -7.55 -2.14
C TYR A 46 14.23 -9.00 -1.74
N MET A 47 15.06 -9.26 -0.72
CA MET A 47 15.30 -10.63 -0.24
C MET A 47 14.03 -11.24 0.37
N ASN A 48 13.29 -10.49 1.18
CA ASN A 48 12.01 -10.97 1.72
C ASN A 48 10.97 -11.16 0.61
N ALA A 49 10.88 -10.22 -0.34
CA ALA A 49 9.97 -10.33 -1.48
C ALA A 49 10.29 -11.55 -2.35
N ALA A 50 11.57 -11.84 -2.59
CA ALA A 50 12.02 -13.03 -3.33
C ALA A 50 11.64 -14.32 -2.60
N LYS A 51 11.82 -14.39 -1.28
CA LYS A 51 11.40 -15.53 -0.44
C LYS A 51 9.88 -15.74 -0.49
N ILE A 52 9.10 -14.66 -0.40
CA ILE A 52 7.64 -14.72 -0.49
C ILE A 52 7.22 -15.21 -1.88
N PHE A 53 7.75 -14.60 -2.95
CA PHE A 53 7.49 -14.99 -4.33
C PHE A 53 7.81 -16.46 -4.56
N GLN A 54 8.98 -16.93 -4.13
CA GLN A 54 9.40 -18.33 -4.25
C GLN A 54 8.37 -19.30 -3.65
N GLY A 55 7.77 -18.96 -2.50
CA GLY A 55 6.78 -19.83 -1.85
C GLY A 55 5.38 -19.80 -2.46
N ILE A 56 5.09 -18.87 -3.38
CA ILE A 56 3.73 -18.69 -3.95
C ILE A 56 3.70 -18.64 -5.48
N HIS A 57 4.85 -18.74 -6.13
CA HIS A 57 4.95 -18.68 -7.59
C HIS A 57 4.14 -19.81 -8.23
N THR A 58 3.67 -19.57 -9.45
CA THR A 58 2.95 -20.59 -10.19
C THR A 58 3.97 -21.55 -10.79
N GLU A 59 4.05 -22.77 -10.26
CA GLU A 59 4.85 -23.83 -10.87
C GLU A 59 4.28 -24.22 -12.23
N LYS A 60 5.15 -24.23 -13.25
CA LYS A 60 4.80 -24.66 -14.61
C LYS A 60 5.15 -26.13 -14.78
N ALA A 61 4.35 -26.85 -15.56
CA ALA A 61 4.65 -28.23 -15.94
C ALA A 61 6.04 -28.32 -16.58
N LYS A 62 6.76 -29.44 -16.37
CA LYS A 62 8.18 -29.60 -16.77
C LYS A 62 8.44 -29.39 -18.26
N ASP A 63 7.44 -29.60 -19.11
CA ASP A 63 7.46 -29.36 -20.56
C ASP A 63 7.32 -27.88 -20.95
N ARG A 64 6.84 -27.02 -20.03
CA ARG A 64 6.62 -25.58 -20.20
C ARG A 64 7.49 -24.70 -19.30
N MET A 65 8.32 -25.32 -18.45
CA MET A 65 9.19 -24.63 -17.52
C MET A 65 10.41 -24.07 -18.25
N LEU A 66 10.36 -22.78 -18.57
CA LEU A 66 11.43 -22.07 -19.27
C LEU A 66 12.38 -21.33 -18.30
N VAL A 67 11.86 -20.95 -17.13
CA VAL A 67 12.63 -20.38 -16.01
C VAL A 67 12.57 -21.36 -14.85
N ARG A 68 13.74 -21.66 -14.26
CA ARG A 68 13.89 -22.61 -13.15
C ARG A 68 13.92 -21.86 -11.83
N TYR A 69 13.00 -22.22 -10.95
CA TYR A 69 13.03 -21.82 -9.55
C TYR A 69 13.52 -22.99 -8.71
N VAL A 70 14.15 -22.72 -7.58
CA VAL A 70 14.52 -23.77 -6.63
C VAL A 70 13.23 -24.41 -6.10
N GLY A 71 13.19 -25.75 -6.07
CA GLY A 71 12.02 -26.48 -5.58
C GLY A 71 11.75 -26.23 -4.09
N ASP A 72 10.56 -26.61 -3.64
CA ASP A 72 10.08 -26.44 -2.26
C ASP A 72 11.16 -26.79 -1.22
N SER A 73 11.78 -25.74 -0.69
CA SER A 73 12.62 -25.81 0.50
C SER A 73 11.77 -25.49 1.73
N ALA A 74 12.33 -25.70 2.93
CA ALA A 74 11.64 -25.36 4.16
C ALA A 74 11.06 -23.92 4.11
N PRO A 75 9.91 -23.66 4.77
CA PRO A 75 9.27 -22.35 4.75
C PRO A 75 10.30 -21.24 5.04
N PRO A 76 10.39 -20.21 4.19
CA PRO A 76 11.46 -19.24 4.31
C PRO A 76 11.35 -18.52 5.65
N VAL A 77 12.47 -18.42 6.37
CA VAL A 77 12.56 -17.52 7.53
C VAL A 77 12.53 -16.09 7.01
N LEU A 78 11.41 -15.41 7.25
CA LEU A 78 11.19 -14.02 6.91
C LEU A 78 11.65 -13.16 8.09
N ALA A 79 12.54 -12.22 7.81
CA ALA A 79 13.07 -11.29 8.81
C ALA A 79 12.69 -9.88 8.39
N PHE A 80 11.64 -9.34 9.02
CA PHE A 80 11.18 -7.99 8.75
C PHE A 80 11.78 -7.02 9.78
N LYS A 81 12.36 -5.92 9.30
CA LYS A 81 12.88 -4.86 10.18
C LYS A 81 11.75 -4.14 10.93
N ASP A 82 10.65 -3.90 10.22
CA ASP A 82 9.51 -3.13 10.68
C ASP A 82 8.28 -3.45 9.79
N VAL A 83 7.10 -2.99 10.22
CA VAL A 83 5.82 -3.24 9.53
C VAL A 83 5.79 -2.62 8.12
N TYR A 84 6.46 -1.48 7.91
CA TYR A 84 6.53 -0.85 6.60
C TYR A 84 7.40 -1.68 5.64
N SER A 85 8.57 -2.13 6.07
CA SER A 85 9.44 -3.06 5.33
C SER A 85 8.72 -4.37 5.01
N GLN A 86 7.91 -4.90 5.94
CA GLN A 86 7.07 -6.08 5.71
C GLN A 86 6.05 -5.85 4.60
N ARG A 87 5.29 -4.76 4.69
CA ARG A 87 4.29 -4.40 3.68
C ARG A 87 4.90 -4.25 2.30
N LEU A 88 6.02 -3.53 2.19
CA LEU A 88 6.71 -3.31 0.93
C LEU A 88 7.23 -4.63 0.32
N SER A 89 7.69 -5.56 1.16
CA SER A 89 8.14 -6.89 0.72
C SER A 89 6.98 -7.70 0.11
N TYR A 90 5.81 -7.71 0.78
CA TYR A 90 4.63 -8.38 0.26
C TYR A 90 4.11 -7.72 -1.02
N GLU A 91 4.00 -6.38 -1.04
CA GLU A 91 3.53 -5.64 -2.21
C GLU A 91 4.41 -5.92 -3.43
N LEU A 92 5.73 -5.89 -3.24
CA LEU A 92 6.68 -6.18 -4.30
C LEU A 92 6.57 -7.64 -4.80
N ALA A 93 6.46 -8.62 -3.88
CA ALA A 93 6.31 -10.02 -4.24
C ALA A 93 5.01 -10.31 -5.00
N PHE A 94 3.87 -9.80 -4.52
CA PHE A 94 2.57 -9.99 -5.17
C PHE A 94 2.48 -9.28 -6.51
N ASN A 95 3.09 -8.09 -6.63
CA ASN A 95 3.17 -7.41 -7.91
C ASN A 95 4.04 -8.19 -8.91
N ALA A 96 5.18 -8.74 -8.49
CA ALA A 96 5.99 -9.61 -9.35
C ALA A 96 5.20 -10.87 -9.77
N LEU A 97 4.49 -11.51 -8.83
CA LEU A 97 3.64 -12.68 -9.09
C LEU A 97 2.57 -12.40 -10.15
N LYS A 98 1.92 -11.24 -10.06
CA LYS A 98 0.90 -10.78 -11.01
C LYS A 98 1.41 -10.78 -12.45
N TYR A 99 2.69 -10.50 -12.65
CA TYR A 99 3.34 -10.40 -13.95
C TYR A 99 4.35 -11.52 -14.20
N GLN A 100 4.27 -12.66 -13.48
CA GLN A 100 5.24 -13.74 -13.58
C GLN A 100 5.50 -14.16 -15.04
N ASP A 101 4.46 -14.41 -15.83
CA ASP A 101 4.60 -14.82 -17.24
C ASP A 101 5.32 -13.78 -18.11
N LEU A 102 5.00 -12.50 -17.93
CA LEU A 102 5.66 -11.40 -18.62
C LEU A 102 7.14 -11.33 -18.25
N LEU A 103 7.45 -11.41 -16.96
CA LEU A 103 8.82 -11.26 -16.44
C LEU A 103 9.70 -12.44 -16.91
N GLU A 104 9.17 -13.66 -16.89
CA GLU A 104 9.86 -14.84 -17.42
C GLU A 104 10.10 -14.74 -18.94
N GLU A 105 9.10 -14.31 -19.72
CA GLU A 105 9.28 -14.12 -21.16
C GLU A 105 10.33 -13.03 -21.46
N MET A 106 10.35 -11.95 -20.68
CA MET A 106 11.39 -10.91 -20.80
C MET A 106 12.80 -11.44 -20.53
N LEU A 107 12.98 -12.31 -19.53
CA LEU A 107 14.27 -12.93 -19.22
C LEU A 107 14.78 -13.82 -20.39
N LEU A 108 13.87 -14.56 -21.02
CA LEU A 108 14.19 -15.46 -22.14
C LEU A 108 14.44 -14.69 -23.44
N ASP A 109 13.56 -13.76 -23.78
CA ASP A 109 13.62 -12.98 -25.03
C ASP A 109 14.78 -11.97 -25.05
N SER A 110 15.24 -11.52 -23.88
CA SER A 110 16.48 -10.73 -23.77
C SER A 110 17.76 -11.57 -23.90
N CYS A 111 17.63 -12.90 -23.98
CA CYS A 111 18.72 -13.88 -24.01
C CYS A 111 19.69 -13.76 -22.83
N ILE A 112 19.21 -13.31 -21.68
CA ILE A 112 20.01 -13.20 -20.45
C ILE A 112 19.81 -14.41 -19.53
N TYR A 113 18.75 -15.19 -19.76
CA TYR A 113 18.45 -16.42 -19.04
C TYR A 113 18.55 -17.64 -19.98
N PRO A 114 19.11 -18.78 -19.53
CA PRO A 114 19.70 -19.03 -18.20
C PRO A 114 20.97 -18.21 -17.97
N CYS A 115 21.08 -17.62 -16.77
CA CYS A 115 22.20 -16.76 -16.42
C CYS A 115 23.25 -17.57 -15.68
N HIS A 116 24.40 -17.85 -16.31
CA HIS A 116 25.49 -18.56 -15.63
C HIS A 116 26.16 -17.75 -14.52
N LEU A 117 25.91 -16.44 -14.45
CA LEU A 117 26.45 -15.54 -13.43
C LEU A 117 25.58 -15.46 -12.17
N ILE A 118 24.32 -15.89 -12.25
CA ILE A 118 23.36 -15.82 -11.15
C ILE A 118 22.92 -17.25 -10.84
N PRO A 119 23.22 -17.79 -9.65
CA PRO A 119 22.79 -19.12 -9.24
C PRO A 119 21.27 -19.28 -9.32
N ASP A 120 20.79 -20.50 -9.56
CA ASP A 120 19.36 -20.80 -9.69
C ASP A 120 18.58 -20.39 -8.41
N GLU A 121 19.25 -20.41 -7.25
CA GLU A 121 18.75 -19.94 -5.95
C GLU A 121 18.32 -18.47 -5.94
N LEU A 122 18.90 -17.64 -6.81
CA LEU A 122 18.58 -16.22 -6.92
C LEU A 122 17.56 -15.91 -8.02
N THR A 123 16.97 -16.91 -8.67
CA THR A 123 16.01 -16.67 -9.76
C THR A 123 14.76 -15.92 -9.27
N SER A 124 14.24 -16.24 -8.09
CA SER A 124 13.13 -15.49 -7.49
C SER A 124 13.49 -14.03 -7.21
N LEU A 125 14.73 -13.77 -6.77
CA LEU A 125 15.25 -12.41 -6.58
C LEU A 125 15.37 -11.67 -7.91
N LEU A 126 15.86 -12.34 -8.95
CA LEU A 126 15.96 -11.81 -10.31
C LEU A 126 14.60 -11.36 -10.84
N VAL A 127 13.56 -12.18 -10.71
CA VAL A 127 12.20 -11.86 -11.20
C VAL A 127 11.60 -10.69 -10.44
N VAL A 128 11.71 -10.69 -9.11
CA VAL A 128 11.23 -9.60 -8.26
C VAL A 128 11.93 -8.27 -8.58
N MET A 129 13.25 -8.30 -8.74
CA MET A 129 14.03 -7.11 -9.09
C MET A 129 13.77 -6.65 -10.53
N LEU A 130 13.47 -7.56 -11.46
CA LEU A 130 13.07 -7.19 -12.82
C LEU A 130 11.75 -6.43 -12.83
N TYR A 131 10.78 -6.85 -12.00
CA TYR A 131 9.52 -6.11 -11.84
C TYR A 131 9.77 -4.68 -11.34
N ASP A 132 10.59 -4.52 -10.32
CA ASP A 132 10.96 -3.19 -9.81
C ASP A 132 11.71 -2.35 -10.86
N LEU A 133 12.66 -2.97 -11.58
CA LEU A 133 13.42 -2.30 -12.63
C LEU A 133 12.52 -1.74 -13.73
N GLN A 134 11.53 -2.52 -14.19
CA GLN A 134 10.61 -2.04 -15.22
C GLN A 134 9.66 -0.95 -14.68
N ASP A 135 9.23 -1.04 -13.42
CA ASP A 135 8.37 -0.04 -12.77
C ASP A 135 9.08 1.32 -12.66
N ARG A 136 10.38 1.29 -12.37
CA ARG A 136 11.27 2.47 -12.39
C ARG A 136 11.72 2.87 -13.80
N LYS A 137 11.04 2.41 -14.85
CA LYS A 137 11.35 2.73 -16.26
C LYS A 137 12.81 2.44 -16.61
N PHE A 138 13.33 1.33 -16.08
CA PHE A 138 14.70 0.88 -16.25
C PHE A 138 15.77 1.83 -15.70
N GLN A 139 15.44 2.79 -14.85
CA GLN A 139 16.45 3.64 -14.20
C GLN A 139 17.32 2.80 -13.24
N ALA A 140 18.57 3.20 -12.99
CA ALA A 140 19.40 2.53 -11.99
C ALA A 140 18.89 2.89 -10.57
N ARG A 141 19.11 2.01 -9.60
CA ARG A 141 18.86 2.32 -8.18
C ARG A 141 20.04 3.11 -7.61
N GLU A 142 19.77 4.00 -6.67
CA GLU A 142 20.80 4.49 -5.75
C GLU A 142 21.12 3.33 -4.80
N ILE A 143 22.30 2.74 -4.97
CA ILE A 143 22.77 1.64 -4.12
C ILE A 143 23.33 2.28 -2.84
N SER A 144 22.87 1.81 -1.69
CA SER A 144 23.59 1.99 -0.41
C SER A 144 24.39 0.71 -0.16
N ASP A 145 25.64 0.85 0.26
CA ASP A 145 26.72 -0.15 0.14
C ASP A 145 26.44 -1.62 0.51
N GLU A 146 27.17 -2.48 -0.23
CA GLU A 146 27.61 -3.89 -0.03
C GLU A 146 26.62 -4.96 0.48
N ASP A 147 25.85 -5.59 -0.44
CA ASP A 147 25.16 -6.88 -0.21
C ASP A 147 24.83 -7.62 -1.55
N GLU A 148 24.40 -8.90 -1.50
CA GLU A 148 23.94 -9.74 -2.64
C GLU A 148 23.10 -9.03 -3.74
N PRO A 149 22.09 -8.21 -3.41
CA PRO A 149 21.32 -7.42 -4.40
C PRO A 149 22.15 -6.46 -5.26
N VAL A 150 23.39 -6.14 -4.89
CA VAL A 150 24.31 -5.36 -5.73
C VAL A 150 24.69 -6.15 -6.99
N LEU A 151 25.01 -7.45 -6.87
CA LEU A 151 25.40 -8.28 -8.01
C LEU A 151 24.28 -8.39 -9.04
N VAL A 152 23.06 -8.67 -8.57
CA VAL A 152 21.87 -8.73 -9.44
C VAL A 152 21.53 -7.35 -10.02
N ASN A 153 21.76 -6.26 -9.28
CA ASN A 153 21.59 -4.90 -9.79
C ASN A 153 22.57 -4.58 -10.93
N MET A 154 23.86 -4.89 -10.71
CA MET A 154 24.91 -4.68 -11.71
C MET A 154 24.65 -5.48 -12.98
N PHE A 155 24.18 -6.72 -12.83
CA PHE A 155 23.70 -7.54 -13.93
C PHE A 155 22.60 -6.82 -14.71
N PHE A 156 21.55 -6.35 -14.04
CA PHE A 156 20.47 -5.63 -14.70
C PHE A 156 20.91 -4.33 -15.38
N CYS A 157 21.80 -3.56 -14.76
CA CYS A 157 22.37 -2.36 -15.36
C CYS A 157 23.09 -2.67 -16.69
N SER A 158 23.78 -3.81 -16.76
CA SER A 158 24.51 -4.26 -17.95
C SER A 158 23.60 -4.68 -19.11
N PHE A 159 22.37 -5.13 -18.81
CA PHE A 159 21.41 -5.65 -19.81
C PHE A 159 20.16 -4.78 -20.00
N LYS A 160 20.12 -3.60 -19.37
CA LYS A 160 18.99 -2.66 -19.37
C LYS A 160 18.34 -2.48 -20.73
N THR A 161 19.12 -2.21 -21.77
CA THR A 161 18.61 -1.98 -23.13
C THR A 161 17.96 -3.22 -23.72
N LYS A 162 18.53 -4.41 -23.49
CA LYS A 162 17.97 -5.68 -23.98
C LYS A 162 16.64 -5.98 -23.28
N LEU A 163 16.56 -5.75 -21.97
CA LEU A 163 15.35 -5.96 -21.18
C LEU A 163 14.24 -4.97 -21.54
N ALA A 164 14.58 -3.69 -21.75
CA ALA A 164 13.63 -2.70 -22.23
C ALA A 164 13.10 -3.05 -23.63
N ALA A 165 13.97 -3.54 -24.52
CA ALA A 165 13.56 -4.00 -25.83
C ALA A 165 12.68 -5.26 -25.76
N ALA A 166 12.98 -6.20 -24.86
CA ALA A 166 12.17 -7.40 -24.63
C ALA A 166 10.76 -7.04 -24.13
N LEU A 167 10.66 -6.11 -23.16
CA LEU A 167 9.37 -5.59 -22.71
C LEU A 167 8.59 -4.92 -23.85
N ALA A 168 9.26 -4.13 -24.69
CA ALA A 168 8.62 -3.47 -25.82
C ALA A 168 8.08 -4.50 -26.85
N ARG A 169 8.87 -5.53 -27.18
CA ARG A 169 8.45 -6.61 -28.08
C ARG A 169 7.27 -7.38 -27.50
N TYR A 170 7.30 -7.73 -26.22
CA TYR A 170 6.20 -8.38 -25.54
C TYR A 170 4.91 -7.55 -25.64
N ARG A 171 4.99 -6.25 -25.32
CA ARG A 171 3.85 -5.34 -25.40
C ARG A 171 3.28 -5.24 -26.81
N ILE A 172 4.13 -5.16 -27.83
CA ILE A 172 3.68 -5.14 -29.24
C ILE A 172 3.01 -6.46 -29.62
N LYS A 173 3.60 -7.60 -29.24
CA LYS A 173 3.06 -8.95 -29.50
C LYS A 173 1.67 -9.15 -28.91
N HIS A 174 1.40 -8.53 -27.76
CA HIS A 174 0.13 -8.65 -27.04
C HIS A 174 -0.81 -7.45 -27.22
N ASP A 175 -0.50 -6.51 -28.11
CA ASP A 175 -1.25 -5.25 -28.30
C ASP A 175 -1.52 -4.50 -26.97
N ALA A 176 -0.52 -4.49 -26.09
CA ALA A 176 -0.64 -4.00 -24.72
C ALA A 176 -0.01 -2.60 -24.56
N PRO A 177 -0.81 -1.53 -24.40
CA PRO A 177 -0.29 -0.17 -24.26
C PRO A 177 0.47 0.06 -22.95
N SER A 178 0.30 -0.79 -21.93
CA SER A 178 1.15 -0.86 -20.74
C SER A 178 1.19 -2.29 -20.21
N ILE A 179 2.06 -2.58 -19.24
CA ILE A 179 2.10 -3.92 -18.60
C ILE A 179 0.75 -4.30 -17.99
N GLU A 180 -0.05 -3.32 -17.56
CA GLU A 180 -1.34 -3.59 -16.94
C GLU A 180 -2.27 -4.33 -17.89
N TYR A 181 -2.20 -4.02 -19.19
CA TYR A 181 -3.04 -4.61 -20.25
C TYR A 181 -2.63 -6.05 -20.60
N VAL A 182 -1.49 -6.52 -20.12
CA VAL A 182 -1.11 -7.94 -20.20
C VAL A 182 -2.04 -8.79 -19.32
N LEU A 183 -2.63 -8.18 -18.28
CA LEU A 183 -3.48 -8.88 -17.34
C LEU A 183 -4.92 -9.02 -17.87
N PRO A 184 -5.60 -10.12 -17.50
CA PRO A 184 -7.04 -10.27 -17.73
C PRO A 184 -7.84 -9.05 -17.27
N GLU A 185 -8.85 -8.67 -18.06
CA GLU A 185 -9.68 -7.50 -17.78
C GLU A 185 -10.33 -7.54 -16.39
N THR A 186 -10.72 -8.72 -15.91
CA THR A 186 -11.27 -8.90 -14.56
C THR A 186 -10.29 -8.44 -13.48
N ILE A 187 -9.01 -8.80 -13.61
CA ILE A 187 -7.95 -8.42 -12.65
C ILE A 187 -7.69 -6.91 -12.73
N ARG A 188 -7.68 -6.34 -13.94
CA ARG A 188 -7.51 -4.89 -14.14
C ARG A 188 -8.65 -4.10 -13.49
N LYS A 189 -9.90 -4.49 -13.73
CA LYS A 189 -11.09 -3.87 -13.13
C LYS A 189 -11.08 -4.01 -11.62
N GLN A 190 -10.66 -5.16 -11.08
CA GLN A 190 -10.54 -5.35 -9.64
C GLN A 190 -9.49 -4.42 -9.03
N HIS A 191 -8.32 -4.27 -9.67
CA HIS A 191 -7.28 -3.35 -9.22
C HIS A 191 -7.76 -1.90 -9.21
N GLN A 192 -8.41 -1.46 -10.30
CA GLN A 192 -8.98 -0.10 -10.39
C GLN A 192 -10.01 0.17 -9.29
N ARG A 193 -10.87 -0.82 -8.99
CA ARG A 193 -11.85 -0.71 -7.89
C ARG A 193 -11.15 -0.66 -6.54
N ALA A 194 -10.16 -1.50 -6.31
CA ALA A 194 -9.41 -1.54 -5.06
C ALA A 194 -8.65 -0.24 -4.81
N SER A 195 -8.04 0.36 -5.85
CA SER A 195 -7.35 1.65 -5.73
C SER A 195 -8.29 2.84 -5.51
N ALA A 196 -9.55 2.70 -5.92
CA ALA A 196 -10.58 3.72 -5.73
C ALA A 196 -11.39 3.53 -4.44
N LEU A 197 -11.19 2.42 -3.72
CA LEU A 197 -11.96 2.13 -2.52
C LEU A 197 -11.53 3.07 -1.38
N PRO A 198 -12.48 3.79 -0.74
CA PRO A 198 -12.17 4.58 0.43
C PRO A 198 -11.57 3.73 1.56
N LEU A 199 -10.65 4.32 2.31
CA LEU A 199 -10.03 3.70 3.47
C LEU A 199 -11.02 3.75 4.63
N CYS A 200 -11.32 2.59 5.21
CA CYS A 200 -12.14 2.49 6.40
C CYS A 200 -11.25 2.32 7.62
N VAL A 201 -11.49 3.15 8.63
CA VAL A 201 -10.69 3.24 9.84
C VAL A 201 -11.63 3.25 11.02
N TRP A 202 -11.48 2.35 11.99
CA TRP A 202 -12.30 2.39 13.21
C TRP A 202 -11.55 3.06 14.36
N ILE A 203 -12.31 3.71 15.25
CA ILE A 203 -11.82 4.41 16.42
C ILE A 203 -11.77 3.43 17.60
N ASN A 204 -10.58 3.24 18.17
CA ASN A 204 -10.45 2.47 19.40
C ASN A 204 -10.88 3.30 20.60
N THR A 205 -12.16 3.17 20.99
CA THR A 205 -12.75 3.93 22.09
C THR A 205 -12.23 3.52 23.47
N PHE A 206 -11.40 2.48 23.59
CA PHE A 206 -10.64 2.24 24.82
C PHE A 206 -9.50 3.25 25.02
N LYS A 207 -8.94 3.78 23.93
CA LYS A 207 -7.75 4.64 23.96
C LYS A 207 -8.05 6.12 23.75
N ILE A 208 -9.09 6.43 22.97
CA ILE A 208 -9.41 7.81 22.61
C ILE A 208 -10.91 7.99 22.40
N SER A 209 -11.46 9.14 22.79
CA SER A 209 -12.85 9.45 22.49
C SER A 209 -13.03 9.87 21.03
N PRO A 210 -14.19 9.63 20.40
CA PRO A 210 -14.46 10.14 19.06
C PRO A 210 -14.29 11.66 18.94
N GLU A 211 -14.66 12.41 19.98
CA GLU A 211 -14.53 13.87 20.03
C GLU A 211 -13.07 14.32 19.98
N ASP A 212 -12.18 13.61 20.68
CA ASP A 212 -10.74 13.87 20.65
C ASP A 212 -10.16 13.55 19.28
N VAL A 213 -10.56 12.44 18.65
CA VAL A 213 -10.17 12.12 17.26
C VAL A 213 -10.58 13.23 16.30
N PHE A 214 -11.82 13.72 16.39
CA PHE A 214 -12.30 14.79 15.51
C PHE A 214 -11.54 16.09 15.70
N ARG A 215 -11.17 16.42 16.94
CA ARG A 215 -10.36 17.59 17.26
C ARG A 215 -8.95 17.44 16.68
N ASP A 216 -8.29 16.31 16.91
CA ASP A 216 -6.93 16.03 16.41
C ASP A 216 -6.89 16.07 14.87
N LEU A 217 -7.87 15.46 14.21
CA LEU A 217 -7.99 15.51 12.74
C LEU A 217 -8.17 16.95 12.25
N LYS A 218 -9.02 17.74 12.92
CA LYS A 218 -9.23 19.15 12.57
C LYS A 218 -7.97 20.00 12.76
N GLU A 219 -7.21 19.78 13.84
CA GLU A 219 -5.92 20.44 14.08
C GLU A 219 -4.89 20.08 13.01
N LYS A 220 -4.96 18.86 12.46
CA LYS A 220 -4.15 18.38 11.33
C LYS A 220 -4.68 18.82 9.96
N GLY A 221 -5.73 19.65 9.92
CA GLY A 221 -6.26 20.27 8.70
C GLY A 221 -7.34 19.46 7.99
N PHE A 222 -7.82 18.35 8.56
CA PHE A 222 -8.89 17.56 7.98
C PHE A 222 -10.28 18.18 8.22
N ALA A 223 -11.12 18.15 7.19
CA ALA A 223 -12.52 18.58 7.25
C ALA A 223 -13.48 17.38 7.24
N LYS A 224 -14.53 17.43 8.06
CA LYS A 224 -15.58 16.40 8.06
C LYS A 224 -16.56 16.65 6.91
N VAL A 225 -16.88 15.62 6.14
CA VAL A 225 -17.90 15.64 5.08
C VAL A 225 -19.05 14.66 5.39
N GLU A 226 -20.21 14.91 4.79
CA GLU A 226 -21.42 14.10 5.03
C GLU A 226 -21.50 12.89 4.09
N SER A 227 -20.99 13.01 2.87
CA SER A 227 -21.05 11.94 1.86
C SER A 227 -19.66 11.46 1.48
N VAL A 228 -19.56 10.16 1.18
CA VAL A 228 -18.37 9.52 0.59
C VAL A 228 -18.04 10.14 -0.78
N SER A 229 -19.04 10.67 -1.49
CA SER A 229 -18.82 11.34 -2.79
C SER A 229 -18.12 12.70 -2.67
N ASP A 230 -18.15 13.32 -1.49
CA ASP A 230 -17.51 14.61 -1.22
C ASP A 230 -16.09 14.44 -0.67
N LEU A 231 -15.59 13.20 -0.61
CA LEU A 231 -14.23 12.93 -0.14
C LEU A 231 -13.20 13.49 -1.13
N ASP A 232 -12.48 14.50 -0.69
CA ASP A 232 -11.25 15.03 -1.27
C ASP A 232 -10.03 14.77 -0.38
N HIS A 233 -8.85 15.23 -0.82
CA HIS A 233 -7.57 15.02 -0.15
C HIS A 233 -7.58 15.21 1.37
N TYR A 234 -8.09 16.29 1.94
CA TYR A 234 -8.03 16.52 3.40
C TYR A 234 -9.42 16.49 4.01
N THR A 235 -10.18 15.46 3.66
CA THR A 235 -11.52 15.23 4.21
C THR A 235 -11.69 13.82 4.78
N TYR A 236 -12.67 13.69 5.65
CA TYR A 236 -13.11 12.40 6.17
C TYR A 236 -14.62 12.39 6.40
N GLY A 237 -15.24 11.23 6.23
CA GLY A 237 -16.63 10.98 6.58
C GLY A 237 -16.73 10.10 7.82
N VAL A 238 -17.87 10.16 8.50
CA VAL A 238 -18.27 9.11 9.46
C VAL A 238 -19.20 8.16 8.71
N ASP A 239 -18.99 6.86 8.87
CA ASP A 239 -19.81 5.89 8.18
C ASP A 239 -21.26 5.88 8.70
N GLN A 240 -22.21 5.74 7.79
CA GLN A 240 -23.64 5.78 8.09
C GLN A 240 -24.11 4.61 8.98
N HIS A 241 -23.49 3.43 8.85
CA HIS A 241 -23.91 2.20 9.53
C HIS A 241 -23.06 1.88 10.76
N CYS A 242 -21.85 2.42 10.85
CA CYS A 242 -20.90 2.15 11.93
C CYS A 242 -20.38 3.48 12.50
N GLY A 243 -20.94 3.92 13.63
CA GLY A 243 -20.69 5.26 14.18
C GLY A 243 -19.26 5.53 14.67
N ASP A 244 -18.48 4.47 14.89
CA ASP A 244 -17.06 4.51 15.26
C ASP A 244 -16.12 4.31 14.05
N VAL A 245 -16.66 4.22 12.83
CA VAL A 245 -15.87 4.04 11.61
C VAL A 245 -15.81 5.36 10.83
N LEU A 246 -14.59 5.76 10.52
CA LEU A 246 -14.26 6.87 9.66
C LEU A 246 -13.87 6.38 8.26
N VAL A 247 -14.18 7.21 7.26
CA VAL A 247 -13.91 6.93 5.86
C VAL A 247 -13.03 8.03 5.28
N PHE A 248 -11.91 7.65 4.69
CA PHE A 248 -10.94 8.57 4.08
C PHE A 248 -10.71 8.24 2.59
N PRO A 249 -10.27 9.20 1.77
CA PRO A 249 -9.80 8.92 0.41
C PRO A 249 -8.65 7.90 0.38
N SER A 250 -8.61 7.06 -0.65
CA SER A 250 -7.56 6.06 -0.84
C SER A 250 -6.15 6.65 -0.97
N SER A 251 -6.04 7.87 -1.50
CA SER A 251 -4.77 8.56 -1.68
C SER A 251 -4.03 8.87 -0.38
N LEU A 252 -4.74 8.97 0.75
CA LEU A 252 -4.17 9.33 2.04
C LEU A 252 -3.55 8.16 2.80
N ARG A 253 -3.53 6.95 2.25
CA ARG A 253 -3.12 5.75 3.00
C ARG A 253 -1.77 5.90 3.70
N GLU A 254 -0.76 6.37 2.98
CA GLU A 254 0.57 6.55 3.57
C GLU A 254 0.63 7.71 4.57
N GLU A 255 -0.05 8.82 4.29
CA GLU A 255 -0.10 9.96 5.21
C GLU A 255 -0.80 9.60 6.53
N LEU A 256 -1.92 8.88 6.45
CA LEU A 256 -2.67 8.40 7.61
C LEU A 256 -1.84 7.46 8.48
N LEU A 257 -1.16 6.50 7.87
CA LEU A 257 -0.32 5.54 8.59
C LEU A 257 0.84 6.20 9.36
N ASN A 258 1.25 7.41 8.97
CA ASN A 258 2.29 8.17 9.64
C ASN A 258 1.75 9.11 10.74
N LEU A 259 0.42 9.20 10.94
CA LEU A 259 -0.14 9.98 12.02
C LEU A 259 0.06 9.26 13.36
N ASP A 260 0.31 10.02 14.42
CA ASP A 260 0.45 9.51 15.79
C ASP A 260 -0.78 8.70 16.25
N LEU A 261 -1.96 9.04 15.71
CA LEU A 261 -3.21 8.31 15.94
C LEU A 261 -3.13 6.84 15.50
N PHE A 262 -2.37 6.52 14.46
CA PHE A 262 -2.16 5.13 14.02
C PHE A 262 -1.00 4.47 14.76
N ALA A 263 0.07 5.22 15.07
CA ALA A 263 1.22 4.70 15.82
C ALA A 263 0.82 4.17 17.21
N ASP A 264 -0.12 4.84 17.88
CA ASP A 264 -0.62 4.45 19.21
C ASP A 264 -1.76 3.42 19.16
N SER A 265 -2.12 2.92 17.98
CA SER A 265 -3.32 2.07 17.75
C SER A 265 -4.61 2.71 18.27
N LYS A 266 -4.76 4.04 18.14
CA LYS A 266 -6.00 4.78 18.42
C LYS A 266 -6.96 4.72 17.22
N LEU A 267 -6.40 4.73 16.01
CA LEU A 267 -7.09 4.53 14.75
C LEU A 267 -6.53 3.30 14.04
N LEU A 268 -7.41 2.46 13.48
CA LEU A 268 -7.00 1.21 12.85
C LEU A 268 -7.70 1.00 11.50
N LEU A 269 -6.91 0.73 10.47
CA LEU A 269 -7.43 0.37 9.15
C LEU A 269 -8.07 -1.02 9.19
N GLN A 270 -9.31 -1.09 8.71
CA GLN A 270 -10.05 -2.34 8.59
C GLN A 270 -11.03 -2.27 7.44
N ASP A 271 -11.17 -3.37 6.69
CA ASP A 271 -12.16 -3.44 5.62
C ASP A 271 -13.58 -3.16 6.13
N LYS A 272 -14.35 -2.41 5.34
CA LYS A 272 -15.71 -2.02 5.72
C LYS A 272 -16.60 -3.22 6.07
N SER A 273 -16.44 -4.34 5.35
CA SER A 273 -17.20 -5.57 5.57
C SER A 273 -16.92 -6.18 6.95
N ARG A 274 -15.69 -6.11 7.44
CA ARG A 274 -15.29 -6.62 8.76
C ARG A 274 -15.88 -5.74 9.87
N SER A 275 -15.81 -4.42 9.71
CA SER A 275 -16.42 -3.49 10.68
C SER A 275 -17.95 -3.60 10.69
N LEU A 276 -18.59 -3.73 9.52
CA LEU A 276 -20.03 -3.93 9.45
C LEU A 276 -20.45 -5.25 10.11
N ALA A 277 -19.66 -6.32 9.97
CA ALA A 277 -19.97 -7.61 10.58
C ALA A 277 -20.04 -7.54 12.11
N VAL A 278 -19.11 -6.84 12.76
CA VAL A 278 -19.11 -6.71 14.23
C VAL A 278 -20.23 -5.80 14.73
N HIS A 279 -20.56 -4.73 13.99
CA HIS A 279 -21.74 -3.89 14.28
C HIS A 279 -23.05 -4.66 14.13
N ALA A 280 -23.16 -5.46 13.06
CA ALA A 280 -24.33 -6.31 12.84
C ALA A 280 -24.49 -7.36 13.96
N ALA A 281 -23.37 -7.94 14.42
CA ALA A 281 -23.38 -8.85 15.56
C ALA A 281 -23.80 -8.12 16.85
N GLN A 282 -23.18 -6.97 17.16
CA GLN A 282 -23.50 -6.16 18.34
C GLN A 282 -24.99 -5.80 18.40
N ALA A 283 -25.59 -5.43 17.28
CA ALA A 283 -27.01 -5.08 17.20
C ALA A 283 -27.97 -6.25 17.54
N GLN A 284 -27.49 -7.50 17.54
CA GLN A 284 -28.26 -8.69 17.90
C GLN A 284 -28.00 -9.19 19.33
N LEU A 285 -27.01 -8.62 20.02
CA LEU A 285 -26.64 -9.06 21.37
C LEU A 285 -27.51 -8.39 22.44
N ASN A 286 -27.95 -9.18 23.40
CA ASN A 286 -28.53 -8.68 24.65
C ASN A 286 -27.45 -8.49 25.71
N SER A 287 -27.80 -7.75 26.76
CA SER A 287 -26.92 -7.60 27.92
C SER A 287 -26.68 -8.96 28.59
N GLY A 288 -25.41 -9.33 28.74
CA GLY A 288 -24.97 -10.59 29.33
C GLY A 288 -24.84 -11.75 28.35
N ASP A 289 -25.16 -11.55 27.06
CA ASP A 289 -24.94 -12.59 26.05
C ASP A 289 -23.44 -12.82 25.84
N ASP A 290 -23.03 -14.09 25.87
CA ASP A 290 -21.66 -14.49 25.55
C ASP A 290 -21.49 -14.68 24.04
N ILE A 291 -20.27 -14.43 23.55
CA ILE A 291 -19.95 -14.37 22.13
C ILE A 291 -18.91 -15.45 21.82
N ILE A 292 -19.15 -16.24 20.78
CA ILE A 292 -18.17 -17.20 20.26
C ILE A 292 -17.71 -16.72 18.89
N VAL A 293 -16.41 -16.46 18.76
CA VAL A 293 -15.76 -16.16 17.49
C VAL A 293 -15.02 -17.41 17.01
N ALA A 294 -15.61 -18.10 16.04
CA ALA A 294 -14.97 -19.22 15.36
C ALA A 294 -14.18 -18.73 14.13
N HIS A 295 -13.07 -19.39 13.83
CA HIS A 295 -12.21 -19.11 12.66
C HIS A 295 -11.50 -17.74 12.73
N VAL A 296 -10.54 -17.66 13.65
CA VAL A 296 -9.78 -16.44 13.93
C VAL A 296 -8.80 -16.13 12.81
N ASP A 297 -9.25 -15.31 11.87
CA ASP A 297 -8.39 -14.85 10.76
C ASP A 297 -7.97 -13.38 10.89
N SER A 298 -8.57 -12.63 11.82
CA SER A 298 -8.24 -11.23 12.07
C SER A 298 -8.37 -10.86 13.54
N HIS A 299 -7.23 -10.60 14.17
CA HIS A 299 -7.19 -10.12 15.55
C HIS A 299 -7.84 -8.74 15.67
N LEU A 300 -7.72 -7.90 14.63
CA LEU A 300 -8.36 -6.59 14.55
C LEU A 300 -9.88 -6.68 14.63
N THR A 301 -10.50 -7.63 13.92
CA THR A 301 -11.96 -7.79 13.96
C THR A 301 -12.43 -8.16 15.37
N ILE A 302 -11.67 -9.00 16.09
CA ILE A 302 -12.01 -9.39 17.46
C ILE A 302 -11.83 -8.22 18.44
N ALA A 303 -10.75 -7.45 18.28
CA ALA A 303 -10.55 -6.23 19.07
C ALA A 303 -11.64 -5.18 18.79
N HIS A 304 -12.07 -5.04 17.53
CA HIS A 304 -13.17 -4.15 17.20
C HIS A 304 -14.48 -4.61 17.87
N LEU A 305 -14.76 -5.91 17.88
CA LEU A 305 -15.91 -6.48 18.58
C LEU A 305 -15.84 -6.22 20.09
N SER A 306 -14.68 -6.40 20.72
CA SER A 306 -14.50 -6.19 22.16
C SER A 306 -14.76 -4.74 22.58
N VAL A 307 -14.33 -3.78 21.76
CA VAL A 307 -14.61 -2.35 21.92
C VAL A 307 -16.11 -2.08 21.91
N LEU A 308 -16.83 -2.66 20.93
CA LEU A 308 -18.28 -2.48 20.79
C LEU A 308 -19.09 -3.15 21.93
N THR A 309 -18.59 -4.24 22.50
CA THR A 309 -19.30 -5.02 23.53
C THR A 309 -18.78 -4.76 24.94
N ASN A 310 -18.01 -3.68 25.16
CA ASN A 310 -17.47 -3.35 26.48
C ASN A 310 -18.56 -3.18 27.55
N HIS A 311 -19.71 -2.62 27.18
CA HIS A 311 -20.79 -2.31 28.11
C HIS A 311 -21.77 -3.48 28.35
N SER A 312 -21.69 -4.56 27.57
CA SER A 312 -22.71 -5.63 27.60
C SER A 312 -22.44 -6.74 28.62
N MET A 313 -21.38 -6.65 29.44
CA MET A 313 -20.91 -7.73 30.34
C MET A 313 -20.66 -9.08 29.63
N SER A 314 -20.47 -9.06 28.31
CA SER A 314 -20.26 -10.24 27.48
C SER A 314 -18.86 -10.83 27.64
N THR A 315 -18.75 -12.15 27.60
CA THR A 315 -17.47 -12.87 27.46
C THR A 315 -17.24 -13.22 25.99
N ILE A 316 -16.03 -13.00 25.47
CA ILE A 316 -15.69 -13.31 24.08
C ILE A 316 -14.81 -14.55 24.04
N PHE A 317 -15.38 -15.68 23.62
CA PHE A 317 -14.65 -16.93 23.42
C PHE A 317 -14.06 -16.98 22.02
N VAL A 318 -12.73 -17.06 21.96
CA VAL A 318 -11.99 -17.05 20.70
C VAL A 318 -11.54 -18.48 20.36
N CYS A 319 -12.11 -19.07 19.30
CA CYS A 319 -11.92 -20.46 18.95
C CYS A 319 -11.10 -20.66 17.65
N GLY A 320 -10.18 -21.64 17.66
CA GLY A 320 -9.38 -22.02 16.50
C GLY A 320 -7.89 -21.62 16.57
N VAL A 321 -7.42 -21.17 17.72
CA VAL A 321 -6.00 -20.92 17.99
C VAL A 321 -5.27 -22.27 18.09
N LYS A 322 -4.35 -22.53 17.15
CA LYS A 322 -3.74 -23.87 16.97
C LYS A 322 -2.47 -24.13 17.78
N SER A 323 -1.87 -23.11 18.38
CA SER A 323 -0.64 -23.23 19.18
C SER A 323 -0.62 -22.24 20.34
N SER A 324 0.12 -22.58 21.39
CA SER A 324 0.31 -21.70 22.56
C SER A 324 1.03 -20.39 22.20
N GLU A 325 1.92 -20.40 21.20
CA GLU A 325 2.60 -19.20 20.70
C GLU A 325 1.60 -18.22 20.09
N LYS A 326 0.70 -18.71 19.22
CA LYS A 326 -0.37 -17.89 18.63
C LYS A 326 -1.35 -17.37 19.67
N GLU A 327 -1.60 -18.15 20.72
CA GLU A 327 -2.40 -17.68 21.86
C GLU A 327 -1.72 -16.52 22.58
N ALA A 328 -0.42 -16.64 22.86
CA ALA A 328 0.35 -15.58 23.50
C ALA A 328 0.42 -14.31 22.62
N GLU A 329 0.65 -14.45 21.32
CA GLU A 329 0.60 -13.35 20.34
C GLU A 329 -0.75 -12.63 20.37
N LEU A 330 -1.85 -13.39 20.38
CA LEU A 330 -3.20 -12.86 20.43
C LEU A 330 -3.46 -12.10 21.74
N ARG A 331 -3.07 -12.69 22.88
CA ARG A 331 -3.21 -12.03 24.20
C ARG A 331 -2.38 -10.75 24.28
N ASN A 332 -1.15 -10.76 23.76
CA ASN A 332 -0.29 -9.58 23.68
C ASN A 332 -0.92 -8.49 22.79
N PHE A 333 -1.52 -8.87 21.66
CA PHE A 333 -2.22 -7.96 20.78
C PHE A 333 -3.41 -7.29 21.49
N PHE A 334 -4.28 -8.05 22.16
CA PHE A 334 -5.42 -7.48 22.90
C PHE A 334 -4.99 -6.59 24.06
N SER A 335 -3.91 -6.96 24.76
CA SER A 335 -3.30 -6.11 25.79
C SER A 335 -2.79 -4.78 25.20
N HIS A 336 -2.07 -4.83 24.07
CA HIS A 336 -1.61 -3.64 23.36
C HIS A 336 -2.77 -2.75 22.88
N MET A 337 -3.89 -3.36 22.52
CA MET A 337 -5.13 -2.68 22.12
C MET A 337 -5.96 -2.14 23.30
N GLU A 338 -5.54 -2.41 24.53
CA GLU A 338 -6.24 -2.07 25.78
C GLU A 338 -7.66 -2.65 25.84
N CYS A 339 -7.87 -3.82 25.25
CA CYS A 339 -9.16 -4.49 25.31
C CYS A 339 -9.49 -4.92 26.75
N THR A 340 -10.65 -4.50 27.25
CA THR A 340 -11.12 -4.79 28.62
C THR A 340 -12.04 -6.00 28.70
N SER A 341 -12.53 -6.52 27.56
CA SER A 341 -13.41 -7.68 27.52
C SER A 341 -12.73 -8.92 28.11
N ARG A 342 -13.54 -9.81 28.69
CA ARG A 342 -13.06 -11.12 29.17
C ARG A 342 -12.89 -12.04 27.96
N PHE A 343 -11.66 -12.53 27.75
CA PHE A 343 -11.27 -13.44 26.67
C PHE A 343 -10.85 -14.81 27.20
#